data_AF-A0A519J2M8-F1
#
_entry.id   AF-A0A519J2M8-F1
#
_cell.length_a   1.000
_cell.length_b   1.000
_cell.length_c   1.000
_cell.angle_alpha   90.00
_cell.angle_beta   90.00
_cell.angle_gamma   90.00
#
_symmetry.space_group_name_H-M   'P 1'
#
loop_
_entity.id
_entity.type
_entity.pdbx_description
1 polymer ?
#
loop_
_entity_poly.entity_id
_entity_poly.type
_entity_poly.pdbx_seq_one_letter_code
_entity_poly.pdbx_strand_id
1 'polypeptide(L)'
;MTAKTYSRGALHRFLYLEDILIGHSDGIDGDRLAAGLTWAKTGQANLENTDLINLFASPHVAAAEEAEWQGDPIAEAKSDLVRITVEATALDIADPDTLEGAAALALAEASCAAEKWPAYNSAHEGFAVINEEFDELKAHVWTNQVRRDLPAMRGEAIQLAATALRFAADVCTEGRGRK
;
A
#
# COMPACT_ATOMS: atom_id res chain seq x y z
N MET A 1 -19.98 -18.14 -3.81
CA MET A 1 -19.12 -17.52 -2.77
C MET A 1 -17.93 -16.93 -3.49
N THR A 2 -17.85 -15.60 -3.61
CA THR A 2 -16.71 -14.93 -4.22
C THR A 2 -15.60 -14.87 -3.17
N ALA A 3 -14.40 -15.37 -3.50
CA ALA A 3 -13.25 -15.23 -2.61
C ALA A 3 -12.97 -13.75 -2.38
N LYS A 4 -12.90 -13.31 -1.12
CA LYS A 4 -12.41 -11.96 -0.79
C LYS A 4 -10.90 -11.98 -0.98
N THR A 5 -10.41 -11.22 -1.95
CA THR A 5 -8.98 -10.94 -2.10
C THR A 5 -8.60 -9.86 -1.10
N TYR A 6 -7.61 -10.13 -0.26
CA TYR A 6 -7.03 -9.16 0.67
C TYR A 6 -5.69 -8.67 0.11
N SER A 7 -5.33 -7.42 0.38
CA SER A 7 -4.02 -6.87 0.00
C SER A 7 -2.88 -7.59 0.73
N ARG A 8 -1.65 -7.49 0.23
CA ARG A 8 -0.48 -8.11 0.88
C ARG A 8 -0.25 -7.58 2.30
N GLY A 9 -0.48 -6.30 2.55
CA GLY A 9 -0.42 -5.72 3.89
C GLY A 9 -1.53 -6.21 4.80
N ALA A 10 -2.76 -6.37 4.30
CA ALA A 10 -3.84 -6.98 5.08
C ALA A 10 -3.51 -8.43 5.45
N LEU A 11 -2.99 -9.23 4.51
CA LEU A 11 -2.55 -10.60 4.78
C LEU A 11 -1.41 -10.64 5.81
N HIS A 12 -0.42 -9.75 5.71
CA HIS A 12 0.66 -9.64 6.69
C HIS A 12 0.14 -9.40 8.11
N ARG A 13 -0.81 -8.47 8.27
CA ARG A 13 -1.45 -8.21 9.57
C ARG A 13 -2.25 -9.41 10.07
N PHE A 14 -2.96 -10.13 9.19
CA PHE A 14 -3.68 -11.34 9.57
C PHE A 14 -2.76 -12.47 10.02
N LEU A 15 -1.62 -12.67 9.35
CA LEU A 15 -0.64 -13.68 9.74
C LEU A 15 -0.03 -13.36 11.10
N TYR A 16 0.30 -12.09 11.37
CA TYR A 16 0.79 -11.71 12.69
C TYR A 16 -0.26 -11.90 13.79
N LEU A 17 -1.53 -11.57 13.50
CA LEU A 17 -2.63 -11.84 14.42
C LEU A 17 -2.79 -13.34 14.66
N GLU A 18 -2.66 -14.16 13.62
CA GLU A 18 -2.68 -15.62 13.73
C GLU A 18 -1.57 -16.13 14.65
N ASP A 19 -0.33 -15.63 14.53
CA ASP A 19 0.79 -16.01 15.39
C ASP A 19 0.49 -15.74 16.88
N ILE A 20 -0.06 -14.56 17.21
CA ILE A 20 -0.49 -14.25 18.59
C ILE A 20 -1.55 -15.24 19.06
N LEU A 21 -2.57 -15.51 18.23
CA LEU A 21 -3.68 -16.37 18.61
C LEU A 21 -3.25 -17.84 18.79
N ILE A 22 -2.31 -18.32 17.97
CA ILE A 22 -1.78 -19.68 18.08
C ILE A 22 -0.89 -19.82 19.33
N GLY A 23 -0.06 -18.82 19.62
CA GLY A 23 0.87 -18.86 20.76
C GLY A 23 0.26 -18.51 22.11
N HIS A 24 -0.76 -17.64 22.13
CA HIS A 24 -1.22 -16.95 23.34
C HIS A 24 -2.75 -16.80 23.40
N SER A 25 -3.49 -17.82 22.96
CA SER A 25 -4.97 -17.80 22.96
C SER A 25 -5.60 -17.77 24.35
N ASP A 26 -4.91 -18.29 25.37
CA ASP A 26 -5.40 -18.30 26.74
C ASP A 26 -5.55 -16.86 27.28
N GLY A 27 -6.78 -16.46 27.56
CA GLY A 27 -7.11 -15.11 28.06
C GLY A 27 -7.43 -14.08 26.96
N ILE A 28 -7.52 -14.48 25.69
CA ILE A 28 -8.05 -13.62 24.62
C ILE A 28 -9.58 -13.75 24.59
N ASP A 29 -10.26 -12.68 25.02
CA ASP A 29 -11.71 -12.57 24.94
C ASP A 29 -12.20 -12.11 23.55
N GLY A 30 -13.53 -12.06 23.40
CA GLY A 30 -14.16 -11.67 22.14
C GLY A 30 -13.86 -10.23 21.71
N ASP A 31 -13.67 -9.32 22.67
CA ASP A 31 -13.43 -7.90 22.40
C ASP A 31 -12.01 -7.66 21.88
N ARG A 32 -11.01 -8.33 22.49
CA ARG A 32 -9.63 -8.37 22.00
C ARG A 32 -9.54 -8.96 20.61
N LEU A 33 -10.21 -10.10 20.37
CA LEU A 33 -10.24 -10.71 19.05
C LEU A 33 -10.90 -9.78 18.01
N ALA A 34 -12.02 -9.13 18.36
CA ALA A 34 -12.69 -8.18 17.48
C ALA A 34 -11.81 -6.96 17.16
N ALA A 35 -11.06 -6.45 18.15
CA ALA A 35 -10.12 -5.36 17.97
C ALA A 35 -8.98 -5.76 17.02
N GLY A 36 -8.37 -6.93 17.23
CA GLY A 36 -7.31 -7.48 16.37
C GLY A 36 -7.77 -7.67 14.92
N LEU A 37 -8.95 -8.27 14.71
CA LEU A 37 -9.53 -8.45 13.37
C LEU A 37 -9.87 -7.12 12.68
N THR A 38 -10.30 -6.11 13.45
CA THR A 38 -10.58 -4.77 12.92
C THR A 38 -9.29 -4.08 12.48
N TRP A 39 -8.23 -4.15 13.29
CA TRP A 39 -6.91 -3.66 12.92
C TRP A 39 -6.37 -4.38 11.68
N ALA A 40 -6.43 -5.72 11.63
CA ALA A 40 -5.91 -6.47 10.49
C ALA A 40 -6.61 -6.08 9.16
N LYS A 41 -7.93 -5.84 9.22
CA LYS A 41 -8.71 -5.36 8.06
C LYS A 41 -8.40 -3.93 7.65
N THR A 42 -8.29 -3.02 8.61
CA THR A 42 -8.27 -1.56 8.33
C THR A 42 -6.87 -0.97 8.27
N GLY A 43 -5.88 -1.63 8.87
CA GLY A 43 -4.53 -1.09 9.06
C GLY A 43 -4.45 0.07 10.06
N GLN A 44 -5.52 0.36 10.81
CA GLN A 44 -5.54 1.49 11.75
C GLN A 44 -4.96 1.08 13.11
N ALA A 45 -3.72 1.50 13.38
CA ALA A 45 -3.05 1.32 14.67
C ALA A 45 -3.60 2.28 15.74
N ASN A 46 -4.80 1.99 16.26
CA ASN A 46 -5.39 2.79 17.34
C ASN A 46 -4.71 2.48 18.68
N LEU A 47 -3.74 3.32 19.06
CA LEU A 47 -2.94 3.16 20.29
C LEU A 47 -3.72 3.44 21.59
N GLU A 48 -4.94 3.97 21.49
CA GLU A 48 -5.84 4.21 22.63
C GLU A 48 -6.79 3.02 22.85
N ASN A 49 -6.91 2.12 21.88
CA ASN A 49 -7.73 0.92 22.02
C ASN A 49 -7.03 -0.07 22.96
N THR A 50 -7.51 -0.13 24.19
CA THR A 50 -6.93 -0.97 25.25
C THR A 50 -7.01 -2.46 24.93
N ASP A 51 -8.07 -2.92 24.26
CA ASP A 51 -8.23 -4.33 23.87
C ASP A 51 -7.22 -4.74 22.80
N LEU A 52 -6.98 -3.86 21.83
CA LEU A 52 -5.96 -4.08 20.81
C LEU A 52 -4.55 -4.10 21.43
N ILE A 53 -4.26 -3.17 22.34
CA ILE A 53 -2.96 -3.13 23.02
C ILE A 53 -2.76 -4.36 23.90
N ASN A 54 -3.77 -4.78 24.66
CA ASN A 54 -3.69 -5.97 25.50
C ASN A 54 -3.50 -7.24 24.67
N LEU A 55 -4.13 -7.34 23.49
CA LEU A 55 -3.91 -8.44 22.56
C LEU A 55 -2.44 -8.55 22.13
N PHE A 56 -1.82 -7.42 21.79
CA PHE A 56 -0.41 -7.37 21.39
C PHE A 56 0.56 -7.52 22.56
N ALA A 57 0.11 -7.26 23.79
CA ALA A 57 0.91 -7.44 24.99
C ALA A 57 1.01 -8.92 25.42
N SER A 58 0.09 -9.79 24.99
CA SER A 58 0.03 -11.20 25.42
C SER A 58 1.37 -11.95 25.31
N PRO A 59 2.12 -11.87 24.19
CA PRO A 59 3.43 -12.54 24.09
C PRO A 59 4.45 -12.00 25.10
N HIS A 60 4.47 -10.69 25.31
CA HIS A 60 5.41 -10.02 26.21
C HIS A 60 5.08 -10.28 27.68
N VAL A 61 3.79 -10.39 28.02
CA VAL A 61 3.33 -10.81 29.35
C VAL A 61 3.76 -12.25 29.64
N ALA A 62 3.52 -13.16 28.70
CA ALA A 62 3.93 -14.57 28.84
C ALA A 62 5.46 -14.69 29.05
N ALA A 63 6.26 -13.99 28.24
CA ALA A 63 7.72 -13.98 28.37
C ALA A 63 8.20 -13.38 29.71
N ALA A 64 7.50 -12.36 30.22
CA ALA A 64 7.82 -11.77 31.52
C ALA A 64 7.48 -12.72 32.69
N GLU A 65 6.36 -13.44 32.60
CA GLU A 65 5.92 -14.42 33.61
C GLU A 65 6.85 -15.64 33.70
N GLU A 66 7.42 -16.07 32.58
CA GLU A 66 8.42 -17.14 32.52
C GLU A 66 9.83 -16.67 32.97
N ALA A 67 9.96 -15.42 33.40
CA ALA A 67 11.21 -14.74 33.77
C ALA A 67 12.26 -14.71 32.64
N GLU A 68 11.83 -14.89 31.39
CA GLU A 68 12.69 -14.89 30.20
C GLU A 68 12.99 -13.48 29.69
N TRP A 69 12.22 -12.48 30.14
CA TRP A 69 12.36 -11.09 29.72
C TRP A 69 11.99 -10.08 30.82
N GLN A 70 12.66 -8.92 30.82
CA GLN A 70 12.40 -7.81 31.74
C GLN A 70 12.18 -6.51 30.96
N GLY A 71 10.92 -6.16 30.72
CA GLY A 71 10.52 -4.87 30.15
C GLY A 71 9.04 -4.56 30.40
N ASP A 72 8.50 -3.53 29.73
CA ASP A 72 7.10 -3.12 29.83
C ASP A 72 6.27 -3.71 28.67
N PRO A 73 5.43 -4.74 28.92
CA PRO A 73 4.64 -5.39 27.88
C PRO A 73 3.75 -4.43 27.09
N ILE A 74 3.25 -3.37 27.72
CA ILE A 74 2.35 -2.40 27.07
C ILE A 74 3.14 -1.47 26.15
N ALA A 75 4.33 -1.06 26.56
CA ALA A 75 5.21 -0.25 25.72
C ALA A 75 5.64 -1.04 24.47
N GLU A 76 6.02 -2.31 24.64
CA GLU A 76 6.41 -3.17 23.53
C GLU A 76 5.23 -3.46 22.59
N ALA A 77 4.05 -3.75 23.13
CA ALA A 77 2.84 -3.96 22.34
C ALA A 77 2.53 -2.76 21.43
N LYS A 78 2.67 -1.54 21.93
CA LYS A 78 2.50 -0.32 21.14
C LYS A 78 3.56 -0.19 20.05
N SER A 79 4.82 -0.50 20.38
CA SER A 79 5.93 -0.49 19.43
C SER A 79 5.70 -1.48 18.29
N ASP A 80 5.35 -2.72 18.62
CA ASP A 80 5.03 -3.78 17.66
C ASP A 80 3.86 -3.41 16.77
N LEU A 81 2.74 -2.94 17.37
CA LEU A 81 1.56 -2.54 16.61
C LEU A 81 1.89 -1.48 15.55
N VAL A 82 2.69 -0.46 15.91
CA VAL A 82 3.14 0.58 14.96
C VAL A 82 4.04 -0.05 13.89
N ARG A 83 5.07 -0.79 14.30
CA ARG A 83 6.05 -1.40 13.41
C ARG A 83 5.38 -2.27 12.35
N ILE A 84 4.50 -3.18 12.76
CA ILE A 84 3.83 -4.13 11.87
C ILE A 84 2.83 -3.42 10.95
N THR A 85 2.20 -2.35 11.44
CA THR A 85 1.32 -1.52 10.61
C THR A 85 2.11 -0.82 9.51
N VAL A 86 3.31 -0.30 9.82
CA VAL A 86 4.20 0.33 8.84
C VAL A 86 4.73 -0.71 7.84
N GLU A 87 5.18 -1.87 8.31
CA GLU A 87 5.64 -2.98 7.45
C GLU A 87 4.52 -3.42 6.49
N ALA A 88 3.30 -3.61 7.01
CA ALA A 88 2.15 -3.96 6.19
C ALA A 88 1.79 -2.86 5.17
N THR A 89 1.86 -1.60 5.56
CA THR A 89 1.61 -0.47 4.65
C THR A 89 2.65 -0.43 3.54
N ALA A 90 3.92 -0.70 3.85
CA ALA A 90 4.98 -0.80 2.85
C ALA A 90 4.73 -1.95 1.86
N LEU A 91 4.18 -3.07 2.32
CA LEU A 91 3.77 -4.18 1.45
C LEU A 91 2.60 -3.79 0.54
N ASP A 92 1.66 -2.97 1.01
CA ASP A 92 0.55 -2.44 0.20
C ASP A 92 1.05 -1.44 -0.85
N ILE A 93 1.98 -0.54 -0.49
CA ILE A 93 2.63 0.39 -1.43
C ILE A 93 3.45 -0.37 -2.47
N ALA A 94 4.12 -1.44 -2.07
CA ALA A 94 4.88 -2.31 -2.96
C ALA A 94 3.96 -3.27 -3.76
N ASP A 95 2.66 -3.32 -3.48
CA ASP A 95 1.70 -4.15 -4.20
C ASP A 95 1.12 -3.40 -5.40
N PRO A 96 1.56 -3.71 -6.64
CA PRO A 96 1.08 -3.04 -7.84
C PRO A 96 -0.41 -3.26 -8.12
N ASP A 97 -1.06 -4.20 -7.43
CA ASP A 97 -2.46 -4.55 -7.65
C ASP A 97 -3.43 -3.67 -6.84
N THR A 98 -2.93 -2.83 -5.92
CA THR A 98 -3.72 -1.84 -5.16
C THR A 98 -3.78 -0.49 -5.87
N LEU A 99 -4.77 0.35 -5.53
CA LEU A 99 -4.84 1.72 -6.08
C LEU A 99 -3.65 2.55 -5.62
N GLU A 100 -3.25 2.40 -4.36
CA GLU A 100 -2.13 3.08 -3.73
C GLU A 100 -0.80 2.67 -4.36
N GLY A 101 -0.59 1.37 -4.60
CA GLY A 101 0.60 0.87 -5.27
C GLY A 101 0.68 1.30 -6.73
N ALA A 102 -0.43 1.28 -7.48
CA ALA A 102 -0.46 1.81 -8.85
C ALA A 102 -0.13 3.32 -8.89
N ALA A 103 -0.67 4.10 -7.95
CA ALA A 103 -0.35 5.52 -7.82
C ALA A 103 1.12 5.77 -7.44
N ALA A 104 1.67 4.97 -6.52
CA ALA A 104 3.08 5.05 -6.12
C ALA A 104 4.02 4.74 -7.30
N LEU A 105 3.70 3.74 -8.12
CA LEU A 105 4.44 3.42 -9.33
C LEU A 105 4.35 4.53 -10.37
N ALA A 106 3.18 5.13 -10.59
CA ALA A 106 3.01 6.25 -11.49
C ALA A 106 3.83 7.48 -11.04
N LEU A 107 3.88 7.76 -9.73
CA LEU A 107 4.70 8.82 -9.17
C LEU A 107 6.20 8.55 -9.35
N ALA A 108 6.64 7.31 -9.13
CA ALA A 108 8.03 6.91 -9.34
C ALA A 108 8.44 7.04 -10.81
N GLU A 109 7.59 6.58 -11.73
CA GLU A 109 7.80 6.72 -13.18
C GLU A 109 7.85 8.18 -13.60
N ALA A 110 6.92 9.01 -13.12
CA ALA A 110 6.91 10.45 -13.39
C ALA A 110 8.19 11.14 -12.89
N SER A 111 8.69 10.76 -11.72
CA SER A 111 9.93 11.28 -11.15
C SER A 111 11.14 10.87 -11.99
N CYS A 112 11.22 9.60 -12.38
CA CYS A 112 12.26 9.07 -13.27
C CYS A 112 12.26 9.77 -14.64
N ALA A 113 11.08 10.00 -15.21
CA ALA A 113 10.92 10.76 -16.45
C ALA A 113 11.36 12.23 -16.28
N ALA A 114 11.06 12.85 -15.13
CA ALA A 114 11.46 14.22 -14.83
C ALA A 114 12.98 14.41 -14.71
N GLU A 115 13.70 13.38 -14.25
CA GLU A 115 15.17 13.37 -14.21
C GLU A 115 15.79 13.23 -15.60
N LYS A 116 15.13 12.48 -16.50
CA LYS A 116 15.64 12.19 -17.85
C LYS A 116 15.27 13.25 -18.88
N TRP A 117 14.10 13.86 -18.74
CA TRP A 117 13.52 14.73 -19.74
C TRP A 117 13.13 16.09 -19.16
N PRO A 118 13.43 17.20 -19.87
CA PRO A 118 12.99 18.51 -19.43
C PRO A 118 11.47 18.54 -19.33
N ALA A 119 10.97 19.38 -18.44
CA ALA A 119 9.53 19.60 -18.31
C ALA A 119 8.95 20.12 -19.64
N TYR A 120 7.71 19.74 -19.97
CA TYR A 120 7.09 20.04 -21.26
C TYR A 120 7.15 21.54 -21.62
N ASN A 121 7.33 21.86 -22.91
CA ASN A 121 7.40 23.24 -23.41
C ASN A 121 6.01 23.86 -23.53
N SER A 122 4.97 23.05 -23.74
CA SER A 122 3.58 23.52 -23.89
C SER A 122 2.56 22.45 -23.52
N ALA A 123 1.31 22.88 -23.29
CA ALA A 123 0.19 21.96 -23.11
C ALA A 123 -0.05 21.07 -24.34
N HIS A 124 0.22 21.54 -25.57
CA HIS A 124 0.06 20.72 -26.76
C HIS A 124 1.08 19.57 -26.81
N GLU A 125 2.33 19.84 -26.43
CA GLU A 125 3.36 18.80 -26.31
C GLU A 125 3.01 17.80 -25.23
N GLY A 126 2.66 18.26 -24.03
CA GLY A 126 2.26 17.36 -22.94
C GLY A 126 1.04 16.51 -23.32
N PHE A 127 0.06 17.08 -24.03
CA PHE A 127 -1.11 16.34 -24.51
C PHE A 127 -0.74 15.34 -25.62
N ALA A 128 0.22 15.66 -26.48
CA ALA A 128 0.72 14.74 -27.49
C ALA A 128 1.36 13.50 -26.84
N VAL A 129 2.17 13.71 -25.80
CA VAL A 129 2.77 12.61 -25.02
C VAL A 129 1.69 11.77 -24.32
N ILE A 130 0.68 12.38 -23.70
CA ILE A 130 -0.45 11.64 -23.14
C ILE A 130 -1.17 10.78 -24.20
N ASN A 131 -1.37 11.31 -25.41
CA ASN A 131 -2.02 10.55 -26.49
C ASN A 131 -1.19 9.35 -26.96
N GLU A 132 0.13 9.50 -27.02
CA GLU A 132 1.04 8.40 -27.36
C GLU A 132 0.88 7.25 -26.37
N GLU A 133 1.03 7.52 -25.07
CA GLU A 133 0.86 6.51 -24.00
C GLU A 133 -0.57 5.93 -23.98
N PHE A 134 -1.58 6.76 -24.29
CA PHE A 134 -2.97 6.29 -24.39
C PHE A 134 -3.15 5.30 -25.54
N ASP A 135 -2.55 5.56 -26.71
CA ASP A 135 -2.63 4.66 -27.87
C ASP A 135 -1.87 3.35 -27.61
N GLU A 136 -0.76 3.39 -26.87
CA GLU A 136 -0.03 2.19 -26.42
C GLU A 136 -0.89 1.34 -25.46
N LEU A 137 -1.45 1.94 -24.41
CA LEU A 137 -2.38 1.24 -23.50
C LEU A 137 -3.57 0.63 -24.27
N LYS A 138 -4.16 1.40 -25.16
CA LYS A 138 -5.29 1.00 -26.00
C LYS A 138 -4.94 -0.21 -26.88
N ALA A 139 -3.72 -0.31 -27.40
CA ALA A 139 -3.27 -1.49 -28.15
C ALA A 139 -3.33 -2.76 -27.29
N HIS A 140 -2.92 -2.69 -26.03
CA HIS A 140 -3.04 -3.81 -25.08
C HIS A 140 -4.50 -4.10 -24.70
N VAL A 141 -5.31 -3.06 -24.46
CA VAL A 141 -6.72 -3.21 -24.08
C VAL A 141 -7.54 -3.86 -25.21
N TRP A 142 -7.30 -3.49 -26.47
CA TRP A 142 -8.04 -3.99 -27.63
C TRP A 142 -7.50 -5.29 -28.22
N THR A 143 -6.38 -5.80 -27.71
CA THR A 143 -5.94 -7.16 -28.02
C THR A 143 -6.96 -8.18 -27.50
N ASN A 144 -7.09 -9.32 -28.19
CA ASN A 144 -7.94 -10.43 -27.76
C ASN A 144 -7.63 -10.81 -26.29
N GLN A 145 -8.67 -10.93 -25.45
CA GLN A 145 -8.54 -11.15 -24.01
C GLN A 145 -7.68 -12.37 -23.66
N VAL A 146 -7.71 -13.44 -24.47
CA VAL A 146 -6.94 -14.67 -24.24
C VAL A 146 -5.44 -14.46 -24.51
N ARG A 147 -5.09 -13.44 -25.28
CA ARG A 147 -3.71 -13.12 -25.71
C ARG A 147 -3.17 -11.85 -25.03
N ARG A 148 -3.90 -11.30 -24.06
CA ARG A 148 -3.54 -10.05 -23.42
C ARG A 148 -2.34 -10.26 -22.49
N ASP A 149 -1.33 -9.43 -22.67
CA ASP A 149 -0.22 -9.29 -21.73
C ASP A 149 -0.65 -8.33 -20.61
N LEU A 150 -1.06 -8.89 -19.46
CA LEU A 150 -1.51 -8.11 -18.31
C LEU A 150 -0.39 -7.30 -17.66
N PRO A 151 0.83 -7.84 -17.47
CA PRO A 151 1.98 -7.04 -17.05
C PRO A 151 2.26 -5.84 -17.96
N ALA A 152 2.31 -6.04 -19.28
CA ALA A 152 2.57 -4.94 -20.22
C ALA A 152 1.43 -3.90 -20.19
N MET A 153 0.17 -4.34 -20.22
CA MET A 153 -0.99 -3.45 -20.11
C MET A 153 -0.95 -2.60 -18.82
N ARG A 154 -0.48 -3.17 -17.71
CA ARG A 154 -0.29 -2.43 -16.46
C ARG A 154 0.82 -1.39 -16.59
N GLY A 155 1.94 -1.75 -17.24
CA GLY A 155 3.03 -0.83 -17.56
C GLY A 155 2.52 0.42 -18.28
N GLU A 156 1.80 0.22 -19.38
CA GLU A 156 1.25 1.34 -20.16
C GLU A 156 0.23 2.18 -19.37
N ALA A 157 -0.57 1.55 -18.51
CA ALA A 157 -1.50 2.27 -17.63
C ALA A 157 -0.75 3.14 -16.59
N ILE A 158 0.36 2.64 -16.05
CA ILE A 158 1.22 3.37 -15.12
C ILE A 158 1.92 4.53 -15.84
N GLN A 159 2.45 4.31 -17.04
CA GLN A 159 3.09 5.35 -17.84
C GLN A 159 2.10 6.45 -18.25
N LEU A 160 0.89 6.09 -18.68
CA LEU A 160 -0.18 7.05 -18.95
C LEU A 160 -0.53 7.89 -17.71
N ALA A 161 -0.60 7.27 -16.53
CA ALA A 161 -0.81 8.01 -15.28
C ALA A 161 0.37 8.93 -14.95
N ALA A 162 1.61 8.47 -15.18
CA ALA A 162 2.82 9.24 -14.96
C ALA A 162 2.91 10.47 -15.87
N THR A 163 2.55 10.35 -17.14
CA THR A 163 2.52 11.48 -18.08
C THR A 163 1.41 12.47 -17.75
N ALA A 164 0.27 12.01 -17.22
CA ALA A 164 -0.76 12.90 -16.66
C ALA A 164 -0.26 13.67 -15.42
N LEU A 165 0.48 13.03 -14.50
CA LEU A 165 1.11 13.71 -13.36
C LEU A 165 2.10 14.78 -13.84
N ARG A 166 2.95 14.44 -14.82
CA ARG A 166 3.90 15.36 -15.47
C ARG A 166 3.18 16.54 -16.14
N PHE A 167 2.08 16.29 -16.86
CA PHE A 167 1.29 17.35 -17.47
C PHE A 167 0.78 18.34 -16.42
N ALA A 168 0.22 17.83 -15.32
CA ALA A 168 -0.25 18.67 -14.22
C ALA A 168 0.87 19.50 -13.58
N ALA A 169 2.05 18.90 -13.37
CA ALA A 169 3.18 19.57 -12.73
C ALA A 169 3.89 20.58 -13.66
N ASP A 170 4.08 20.23 -14.93
CA ASP A 170 4.97 20.95 -15.83
C ASP A 170 4.29 22.13 -16.56
N VAL A 171 3.00 22.00 -16.89
CA VAL A 171 2.30 22.96 -17.80
C VAL A 171 1.01 23.56 -17.24
N CYS A 172 0.38 22.98 -16.22
CA CYS A 172 -0.85 23.54 -15.61
C CYS A 172 -0.61 24.72 -14.65
N THR A 173 0.57 25.34 -14.68
CA THR A 173 0.89 26.56 -13.92
C THR A 173 0.79 27.84 -14.75
N GLU A 174 0.42 27.73 -16.03
CA GLU A 174 0.42 28.81 -17.03
C GLU A 174 1.77 29.53 -17.24
N GLY A 175 2.85 29.11 -16.58
CA GLY A 175 4.20 29.69 -16.74
C GLY A 175 4.91 29.31 -18.03
N ARG A 176 4.36 28.35 -18.81
CA ARG A 176 4.95 27.81 -20.04
C ARG A 176 3.91 27.76 -21.17
N GLY A 177 4.33 28.01 -22.40
CA GLY A 177 3.48 27.86 -23.59
C GLY A 177 2.58 29.06 -23.97
N ARG A 178 2.42 30.08 -23.11
CA ARG A 178 1.94 31.41 -23.54
C ARG A 178 3.14 32.31 -23.82
N LYS A 179 3.30 32.73 -25.07
CA LYS A 179 4.04 33.93 -25.47
C LYS A 179 3.08 34.87 -26.16
#